data_AF-A0A3C1L4Y0-F1
#
_entry.id   AF-A0A3C1L4Y0-F1
#
_cell.length_a   1.000
_cell.length_b   1.000
_cell.length_c   1.000
_cell.angle_alpha   90.00
_cell.angle_beta   90.00
_cell.angle_gamma   90.00
#
_symmetry.space_group_name_H-M   'P 1'
#
loop_
_entity.id
_entity.type
_entity.pdbx_description
1 polymer ?
#
loop_
_entity_poly.entity_id
_entity_poly.type
_entity_poly.pdbx_seq_one_letter_code
_entity_poly.pdbx_strand_id
1 'polypeptide(L)'
;MLGVEFFPMADDTAGNPAVAAADMALVRRFEPILRFTEGELFLPASVDEYVQCCQLLERGPDRIATVIAPKGSLTIEQLVELGADRPRPGQYLRFVDEPFTRVQVAKWRVRSDRPRFHNAGRLSRVGVLSRGLDALSRASLIFRGRNASGAEAAAETQYRTRMRPDHHPYYARVVRDSGYTVLQYWFFYVYNDWRSRVFGVNDHEADWEQVSVYLAGNDEQLQPVWLVSSAHDEVGDDLRRRWDDPDLTIEGEHPVIHAGLGSHSGAYLAGEYLTTHDVPAFSGLLKVSRRISRVFLPWTRDHDHVGLSIPYIDYARGDGVAIGPGQVRSWEPVIIGETTPWVVHYRGLWGNDTQDPLGGERGPAGPRYERSSQIRVSWGDPVGWAGLRKVAPDARAGADALHARLAELDDEVHELGERIESLQTRSRAAVSSGELVGAGAEVELVTLAAARVALRDEQLLLTRRLGQPAPLTGPHDHLRHRRLPLPAERKGRRRVLAVWSAVSTSVVLAVLIAVVLDPSWNAGSLGIEAVIVLFAIEAMARKQLVRFAVLVATFLVFGSVALVVTAELINDWRLVVAVVLGFAAAALLFLNVRELLRD
;
A
#
# COMPACT_ATOMS: atom_id res chain seq x y z
N MET A 1 -24.48 -9.24 27.05
CA MET A 1 -24.37 -9.88 25.73
C MET A 1 -25.55 -9.39 24.90
N LEU A 2 -25.37 -8.25 24.25
CA LEU A 2 -26.36 -7.73 23.30
C LEU A 2 -25.95 -8.26 21.93
N GLY A 3 -26.82 -9.06 21.33
CA GLY A 3 -26.66 -9.57 19.97
C GLY A 3 -26.79 -8.41 19.00
N VAL A 4 -25.71 -8.13 18.28
CA VAL A 4 -25.73 -7.28 17.09
C VAL A 4 -26.24 -8.18 15.96
N GLU A 5 -27.52 -8.06 15.63
CA GLU A 5 -28.06 -8.62 14.39
C GLU A 5 -27.44 -7.85 13.22
N PHE A 6 -26.45 -8.46 12.59
CA PHE A 6 -26.00 -8.08 11.26
C PHE A 6 -27.17 -8.33 10.30
N PHE A 7 -27.84 -7.27 9.87
CA PHE A 7 -28.71 -7.33 8.69
C PHE A 7 -27.82 -7.48 7.45
N PRO A 8 -27.84 -8.61 6.73
CA PRO A 8 -27.31 -8.62 5.39
C PRO A 8 -28.34 -7.86 4.52
N MET A 9 -27.95 -6.71 3.99
CA MET A 9 -28.60 -6.17 2.80
C MET A 9 -28.32 -7.16 1.67
N ALA A 10 -29.18 -8.16 1.54
CA ALA A 10 -29.19 -9.06 0.41
C ALA A 10 -29.61 -8.24 -0.81
N ASP A 11 -28.70 -8.11 -1.77
CA ASP A 11 -29.00 -7.64 -3.11
C ASP A 11 -29.86 -8.71 -3.79
N ASP A 12 -31.18 -8.62 -3.62
CA ASP A 12 -32.20 -9.54 -4.15
C ASP A 12 -32.34 -9.47 -5.69
N THR A 13 -31.39 -8.79 -6.36
CA THR A 13 -31.38 -8.59 -7.82
C THR A 13 -30.49 -9.57 -8.58
N ALA A 14 -29.70 -10.38 -7.87
CA ALA A 14 -28.77 -11.37 -8.43
C ALA A 14 -29.52 -12.55 -9.10
N GLY A 15 -30.07 -12.30 -10.28
CA GLY A 15 -30.83 -13.28 -11.07
C GLY A 15 -31.78 -12.67 -12.09
N ASN A 16 -32.04 -11.35 -12.05
CA ASN A 16 -32.87 -10.69 -13.06
C ASN A 16 -32.05 -10.45 -14.34
N PRO A 17 -32.40 -11.07 -15.49
CA PRO A 17 -31.65 -10.92 -16.73
C PRO A 17 -31.61 -9.47 -17.24
N ALA A 18 -32.62 -8.64 -16.92
CA ALA A 18 -32.62 -7.23 -17.29
C ALA A 18 -31.56 -6.42 -16.51
N VAL A 19 -31.39 -6.73 -15.22
CA VAL A 19 -30.37 -6.09 -14.37
C VAL A 19 -28.98 -6.53 -14.82
N ALA A 20 -28.79 -7.83 -15.09
CA ALA A 20 -27.51 -8.33 -15.60
C ALA A 20 -27.13 -7.69 -16.96
N ALA A 21 -28.10 -7.46 -17.85
CA ALA A 21 -27.87 -6.78 -19.11
C ALA A 21 -27.52 -5.29 -18.91
N ALA A 22 -28.20 -4.59 -18.00
CA ALA A 22 -27.90 -3.20 -17.66
C ALA A 22 -26.50 -3.05 -17.01
N ASP A 23 -26.16 -3.94 -16.07
CA ASP A 23 -24.85 -3.99 -15.43
C ASP A 23 -23.74 -4.27 -16.45
N MET A 24 -23.96 -5.21 -17.38
CA MET A 24 -23.03 -5.45 -18.49
C MET A 24 -22.86 -4.20 -19.36
N ALA A 25 -23.95 -3.47 -19.66
CA ALA A 25 -23.86 -2.24 -20.45
C ALA A 25 -23.03 -1.15 -19.73
N LEU A 26 -23.22 -0.97 -18.42
CA LEU A 26 -22.41 -0.05 -17.61
C LEU A 26 -20.94 -0.46 -17.57
N VAL A 27 -20.68 -1.75 -17.32
CA VAL A 27 -19.34 -2.33 -17.31
C VAL A 27 -18.64 -2.05 -18.64
N ARG A 28 -19.30 -2.32 -19.77
CA ARG A 28 -18.74 -2.08 -21.11
C ARG A 28 -18.47 -0.60 -21.40
N ARG A 29 -19.37 0.29 -20.97
CA ARG A 29 -19.27 1.73 -21.21
C ARG A 29 -18.01 2.35 -20.58
N PHE A 30 -17.66 1.93 -19.37
CA PHE A 30 -16.52 2.48 -18.61
C PHE A 30 -15.33 1.50 -18.53
N GLU A 31 -15.26 0.52 -19.44
CA GLU A 31 -14.16 -0.44 -19.53
C GLU A 31 -12.80 0.27 -19.53
N PRO A 32 -11.84 -0.09 -18.65
CA PRO A 32 -10.52 0.52 -18.64
C PRO A 32 -9.67 0.04 -19.81
N ILE A 33 -8.73 0.88 -20.22
CA ILE A 33 -7.65 0.54 -21.14
C ILE A 33 -6.38 0.29 -20.31
N LEU A 34 -5.80 -0.90 -20.42
CA LEU A 34 -4.52 -1.20 -19.78
C LEU A 34 -3.37 -1.03 -20.78
N ARG A 35 -2.38 -0.21 -20.43
CA ARG A 35 -1.13 -0.03 -21.18
C ARG A 35 0.04 -0.67 -20.44
N PHE A 36 0.70 -1.61 -21.09
CA PHE A 36 1.83 -2.34 -20.54
C PHE A 36 3.15 -1.72 -20.97
N THR A 37 4.19 -1.95 -20.17
CA THR A 37 5.56 -1.58 -20.53
C THR A 37 6.11 -2.54 -21.58
N GLU A 38 6.91 -2.02 -22.52
CA GLU A 38 7.61 -2.85 -23.51
C GLU A 38 8.44 -3.94 -22.82
N GLY A 39 8.23 -5.20 -23.20
CA GLY A 39 8.93 -6.33 -22.62
C GLY A 39 8.13 -7.10 -21.56
N GLU A 40 6.87 -6.74 -21.32
CA GLU A 40 5.91 -7.54 -20.56
C GLU A 40 5.75 -8.94 -21.16
N LEU A 41 5.74 -9.96 -20.30
CA LEU A 41 5.61 -11.38 -20.67
C LEU A 41 4.21 -11.91 -20.41
N PHE A 42 3.55 -11.42 -19.35
CA PHE A 42 2.26 -11.93 -18.90
C PHE A 42 1.20 -10.85 -19.07
N LEU A 43 0.21 -11.15 -19.91
CA LEU A 43 -0.96 -10.30 -20.11
C LEU A 43 -2.16 -10.94 -19.41
N PRO A 44 -3.27 -10.19 -19.20
CA PRO A 44 -4.46 -10.74 -18.57
C PRO A 44 -4.95 -12.00 -19.29
N ALA A 45 -5.30 -13.02 -18.51
CA ALA A 45 -5.53 -14.38 -18.97
C ALA A 45 -6.78 -15.01 -18.35
N SER A 46 -7.28 -16.07 -18.99
CA SER A 46 -8.41 -16.85 -18.48
C SER A 46 -8.04 -17.67 -17.25
N VAL A 47 -8.88 -17.59 -16.21
CA VAL A 47 -8.79 -18.42 -15.02
C VAL A 47 -9.09 -19.88 -15.34
N ASP A 48 -10.02 -20.15 -16.24
CA ASP A 48 -10.38 -21.50 -16.67
C ASP A 48 -9.20 -22.20 -17.34
N GLU A 49 -8.55 -21.53 -18.29
CA GLU A 49 -7.35 -22.05 -18.98
C GLU A 49 -6.17 -22.21 -18.01
N TYR A 50 -6.02 -21.28 -17.06
CA TYR A 50 -4.98 -21.36 -16.05
C TYR A 50 -5.17 -22.56 -15.13
N VAL A 51 -6.40 -22.79 -14.64
CA VAL A 51 -6.76 -23.92 -13.77
C VAL A 51 -6.51 -25.26 -14.46
N GLN A 52 -6.84 -25.38 -15.76
CA GLN A 52 -6.54 -26.57 -16.56
C GLN A 52 -5.03 -26.87 -16.64
N CYS A 53 -4.20 -25.84 -16.54
CA CYS A 53 -2.75 -25.95 -16.57
C CYS A 53 -2.12 -26.17 -15.17
N CYS A 54 -2.92 -26.19 -14.09
CA CYS A 54 -2.43 -26.28 -12.72
C CYS A 54 -2.54 -27.69 -12.13
N GLN A 55 -1.67 -27.98 -11.16
CA GLN A 55 -1.93 -28.97 -10.11
C GLN A 55 -2.72 -28.32 -8.98
N LEU A 56 -3.63 -29.06 -8.35
CA LEU A 56 -4.19 -28.67 -7.05
C LEU A 56 -3.48 -29.45 -5.96
N LEU A 57 -2.93 -28.73 -4.98
CA LEU A 57 -2.26 -29.32 -3.83
C LEU A 57 -2.92 -28.89 -2.53
N GLU A 58 -2.87 -29.76 -1.54
CA GLU A 58 -3.28 -29.49 -0.18
C GLU A 58 -2.06 -29.65 0.74
N ARG A 59 -1.90 -28.74 1.69
CA ARG A 59 -0.87 -28.87 2.71
C ARG A 59 -1.50 -29.15 4.07
N GLY A 60 -1.18 -30.32 4.61
CA GLY A 60 -1.64 -30.75 5.93
C GLY A 60 -0.93 -30.04 7.09
N PRO A 61 -1.35 -30.29 8.35
CA PRO A 61 -0.68 -29.79 9.55
C PRO A 61 0.78 -30.21 9.68
N ASP A 62 1.14 -31.35 9.09
CA ASP A 62 2.50 -31.89 8.99
C ASP A 62 3.40 -31.13 8.00
N ARG A 63 2.85 -30.10 7.33
CA ARG A 63 3.49 -29.29 6.28
C ARG A 63 3.88 -30.06 5.03
N ILE A 64 3.43 -31.30 4.85
CA ILE A 64 3.67 -32.06 3.63
C ILE A 64 2.59 -31.68 2.61
N ALA A 65 3.01 -31.43 1.37
CA ALA A 65 2.10 -31.13 0.28
C ALA A 65 1.69 -32.43 -0.42
N THR A 66 0.38 -32.66 -0.52
CA THR A 66 -0.21 -33.78 -1.27
C THR A 66 -0.88 -33.25 -2.53
N VAL A 67 -0.72 -33.96 -3.64
CA VAL A 67 -1.42 -33.62 -4.89
C VAL A 67 -2.83 -34.16 -4.80
N ILE A 68 -3.82 -33.27 -4.86
CA ILE A 68 -5.24 -33.61 -4.87
C ILE A 68 -5.71 -33.83 -6.30
N ALA A 69 -5.27 -32.97 -7.23
CA ALA A 69 -5.53 -33.11 -8.66
C ALA A 69 -4.22 -32.90 -9.45
N PRO A 70 -3.83 -33.85 -10.32
CA PRO A 70 -2.67 -33.68 -11.18
C PRO A 70 -2.91 -32.63 -12.28
N LYS A 71 -1.81 -32.18 -12.88
CA LYS A 71 -1.82 -31.20 -13.96
C LYS A 71 -2.61 -31.72 -15.16
N GLY A 72 -3.47 -30.88 -15.73
CA GLY A 72 -4.30 -31.23 -16.88
C GLY A 72 -5.58 -32.00 -16.56
N SER A 73 -5.79 -32.43 -15.30
CA SER A 73 -7.02 -33.12 -14.90
C SER A 73 -8.02 -32.22 -14.18
N LEU A 74 -7.69 -30.95 -13.95
CA LEU A 74 -8.45 -30.02 -13.13
C LEU A 74 -9.28 -29.08 -14.02
N THR A 75 -10.58 -28.99 -13.77
CA THR A 75 -11.46 -27.96 -14.33
C THR A 75 -11.92 -26.99 -13.25
N ILE A 76 -12.52 -25.86 -13.64
CA ILE A 76 -13.10 -24.90 -12.70
C ILE A 76 -14.23 -25.55 -11.88
N GLU A 77 -15.05 -26.40 -12.50
CA GLU A 77 -16.13 -27.12 -11.81
C GLU A 77 -15.58 -28.07 -10.73
N GLN A 78 -14.52 -28.80 -11.04
CA GLN A 78 -13.85 -29.66 -10.06
C GLN A 78 -13.17 -28.85 -8.95
N LEU A 79 -12.58 -27.71 -9.29
CA LEU A 79 -12.01 -26.79 -8.29
C LEU A 79 -13.09 -26.28 -7.32
N VAL A 80 -14.29 -25.99 -7.84
CA VAL A 80 -15.46 -25.60 -7.05
C VAL A 80 -15.92 -26.73 -6.13
N GLU A 81 -16.09 -27.94 -6.66
CA GLU A 81 -16.50 -29.12 -5.89
C GLU A 81 -15.53 -29.39 -4.73
N LEU A 82 -14.23 -29.45 -5.03
CA LEU A 82 -13.17 -29.67 -4.05
C LEU A 82 -13.06 -28.54 -3.00
N GLY A 83 -13.34 -27.30 -3.41
CA GLY A 83 -13.34 -26.13 -2.53
C GLY A 83 -14.57 -26.06 -1.61
N ALA A 84 -15.75 -26.44 -2.12
CA ALA A 84 -17.00 -26.45 -1.38
C ALA A 84 -16.97 -27.48 -0.24
N ASP A 85 -16.44 -28.67 -0.51
CA ASP A 85 -16.33 -29.76 0.46
C ASP A 85 -15.33 -29.46 1.58
N ARG A 86 -14.35 -28.58 1.32
CA ARG A 86 -13.25 -28.27 2.24
C ARG A 86 -12.89 -26.78 2.19
N PRO A 87 -13.64 -25.91 2.86
CA PRO A 87 -13.25 -24.51 3.04
C PRO A 87 -12.11 -24.41 4.07
N ARG A 88 -10.94 -24.96 3.76
CA ARG A 88 -9.79 -25.05 4.66
C ARG A 88 -8.62 -24.21 4.13
N PRO A 89 -7.95 -23.45 5.00
CA PRO A 89 -6.64 -22.88 4.67
C PRO A 89 -5.67 -23.99 4.29
N GLY A 90 -4.86 -23.79 3.24
CA GLY A 90 -3.76 -24.69 2.87
C GLY A 90 -3.87 -25.38 1.51
N GLN A 91 -4.96 -25.20 0.77
CA GLN A 91 -5.01 -25.56 -0.64
C GLN A 91 -4.40 -24.47 -1.53
N TYR A 92 -3.69 -24.88 -2.57
CA TYR A 92 -3.11 -23.96 -3.54
C TYR A 92 -2.97 -24.60 -4.93
N LEU A 93 -3.13 -23.77 -5.96
CA LEU A 93 -2.81 -24.13 -7.34
C LEU A 93 -1.30 -24.01 -7.57
N ARG A 94 -0.76 -24.89 -8.41
CA ARG A 94 0.62 -24.78 -8.89
C ARG A 94 0.66 -24.89 -10.41
N PHE A 95 1.09 -23.81 -11.06
CA PHE A 95 1.18 -23.73 -12.51
C PHE A 95 2.48 -24.36 -13.03
N VAL A 96 3.61 -24.08 -12.35
CA VAL A 96 4.93 -24.62 -12.67
C VAL A 96 5.26 -25.77 -11.72
N ASP A 97 5.12 -26.99 -12.21
CA ASP A 97 5.52 -28.21 -11.53
C ASP A 97 7.04 -28.43 -11.60
N GLU A 98 7.63 -28.22 -12.78
CA GLU A 98 9.07 -28.36 -13.02
C GLU A 98 9.70 -27.05 -13.55
N PRO A 99 10.42 -26.30 -12.69
CA PRO A 99 11.18 -25.14 -13.11
C PRO A 99 12.27 -25.48 -14.14
N PHE A 100 12.54 -24.57 -15.07
CA PHE A 100 13.55 -24.80 -16.10
C PHE A 100 14.97 -24.86 -15.52
N THR A 101 15.78 -25.77 -16.06
CA THR A 101 17.23 -25.84 -15.80
C THR A 101 17.96 -24.61 -16.35
N ARG A 102 19.19 -24.36 -15.89
CA ARG A 102 20.03 -23.24 -16.38
C ARG A 102 20.20 -23.24 -17.91
N VAL A 103 20.33 -24.43 -18.51
CA VAL A 103 20.48 -24.58 -19.97
C VAL A 103 19.19 -24.21 -20.70
N GLN A 104 18.04 -24.65 -20.19
CA GLN A 104 16.74 -24.27 -20.74
C GLN A 104 16.49 -22.76 -20.62
N VAL A 105 16.83 -22.16 -19.47
CA VAL A 105 16.75 -20.71 -19.27
C VAL A 105 17.66 -19.96 -20.25
N ALA A 106 18.89 -20.45 -20.49
CA ALA A 106 19.80 -19.82 -21.45
C ALA A 106 19.23 -19.85 -22.87
N LYS A 107 18.67 -20.99 -23.31
CA LYS A 107 17.98 -21.12 -24.61
C LYS A 107 16.77 -20.19 -24.70
N TRP A 108 15.97 -20.12 -23.64
CA TRP A 108 14.82 -19.23 -23.55
C TRP A 108 15.20 -17.75 -23.62
N ARG A 109 16.33 -17.35 -23.00
CA ARG A 109 16.81 -15.96 -23.02
C ARG A 109 17.23 -15.46 -24.40
N VAL A 110 17.71 -16.34 -25.28
CA VAL A 110 18.18 -15.97 -26.62
C VAL A 110 17.11 -16.10 -27.71
N ARG A 111 15.87 -16.49 -27.35
CA ARG A 111 14.73 -16.58 -28.27
C ARG A 111 14.47 -15.22 -28.93
N SER A 112 14.27 -15.19 -30.25
CA SER A 112 14.16 -13.95 -31.03
C SER A 112 12.82 -13.24 -30.89
N ASP A 113 11.76 -14.00 -30.65
CA ASP A 113 10.36 -13.56 -30.46
C ASP A 113 10.06 -13.13 -29.01
N ARG A 114 11.01 -13.28 -28.08
CA ARG A 114 10.79 -12.89 -26.69
C ARG A 114 10.72 -11.35 -26.57
N PRO A 115 9.69 -10.79 -25.92
CA PRO A 115 9.64 -9.37 -25.58
C PRO A 115 10.90 -8.93 -24.82
N ARG A 116 11.57 -7.89 -25.33
CA ARG A 116 12.79 -7.35 -24.72
C ARG A 116 12.43 -6.12 -23.90
N PHE A 117 13.06 -6.00 -22.73
CA PHE A 117 12.96 -4.78 -21.93
C PHE A 117 14.28 -4.04 -21.92
N HIS A 118 14.23 -2.77 -22.28
CA HIS A 118 15.38 -1.87 -22.19
C HIS A 118 15.38 -1.17 -20.82
N ASN A 119 16.14 -1.77 -19.90
CA ASN A 119 16.34 -1.29 -18.53
C ASN A 119 16.84 0.15 -18.47
N ALA A 120 16.19 1.01 -17.69
CA ALA A 120 16.70 2.34 -17.37
C ALA A 120 17.49 2.32 -16.05
N GLY A 121 18.63 1.64 -16.05
CA GLY A 121 19.70 1.77 -15.05
C GLY A 121 19.26 1.88 -13.59
N ARG A 122 18.52 0.90 -13.05
CA ARG A 122 18.02 0.84 -11.65
C ARG A 122 19.00 1.38 -10.60
N LEU A 123 20.26 0.92 -10.64
CA LEU A 123 21.29 1.28 -9.65
C LEU A 123 21.55 2.79 -9.58
N SER A 124 21.38 3.51 -10.69
CA SER A 124 21.56 4.98 -10.73
C SER A 124 20.51 5.72 -9.90
N ARG A 125 19.35 5.09 -9.63
CA ARG A 125 18.19 5.75 -9.00
C ARG A 125 18.22 5.71 -7.48
N VAL A 126 18.96 4.78 -6.88
CA VAL A 126 18.93 4.49 -5.44
C VAL A 126 20.29 4.75 -4.78
N GLY A 127 20.28 5.36 -3.59
CA GLY A 127 21.49 5.72 -2.84
C GLY A 127 22.36 4.51 -2.43
N VAL A 128 23.63 4.72 -2.11
CA VAL A 128 24.56 3.64 -1.67
C VAL A 128 23.98 2.82 -0.51
N LEU A 129 23.40 3.49 0.50
CA LEU A 129 22.88 2.83 1.70
C LEU A 129 21.69 1.90 1.38
N SER A 130 20.76 2.37 0.55
CA SER A 130 19.65 1.56 0.07
C SER A 130 20.10 0.37 -0.80
N ARG A 131 21.20 0.51 -1.56
CA ARG A 131 21.79 -0.60 -2.32
C ARG A 131 22.40 -1.67 -1.41
N GLY A 132 23.00 -1.26 -0.29
CA GLY A 132 23.48 -2.20 0.73
C GLY A 132 22.35 -3.02 1.37
N LEU A 133 21.23 -2.37 1.70
CA LEU A 133 20.04 -3.05 2.23
C LEU A 133 19.40 -4.01 1.20
N ASP A 134 19.30 -3.59 -0.07
CA ASP A 134 18.85 -4.46 -1.17
C ASP A 134 19.73 -5.71 -1.30
N ALA A 135 21.05 -5.55 -1.24
CA ALA A 135 22.00 -6.68 -1.30
C ALA A 135 21.81 -7.65 -0.12
N LEU A 136 21.64 -7.14 1.10
CA LEU A 136 21.37 -7.96 2.29
C LEU A 136 20.02 -8.69 2.21
N SER A 137 18.98 -8.02 1.72
CA SER A 137 17.67 -8.65 1.52
C SER A 137 17.73 -9.77 0.49
N ARG A 138 18.44 -9.57 -0.63
CA ARG A 138 18.67 -10.62 -1.64
C ARG A 138 19.46 -11.79 -1.06
N ALA A 139 20.48 -11.51 -0.24
CA ALA A 139 21.21 -12.57 0.47
C ALA A 139 20.28 -13.35 1.42
N SER A 140 19.29 -12.69 2.03
CA SER A 140 18.31 -13.36 2.89
C SER A 140 17.42 -14.38 2.17
N LEU A 141 17.20 -14.23 0.85
CA LEU A 141 16.46 -15.19 0.01
C LEU A 141 17.17 -16.54 -0.15
N ILE A 142 18.43 -16.66 0.27
CA ILE A 142 19.12 -17.96 0.37
C ILE A 142 18.47 -18.80 1.49
N PHE A 143 17.94 -18.16 2.52
CA PHE A 143 17.42 -18.80 3.74
C PHE A 143 15.89 -18.71 3.88
N ARG A 144 15.23 -17.84 3.11
CA ARG A 144 13.77 -17.69 3.05
C ARG A 144 13.28 -18.39 1.78
N GLY A 145 12.32 -19.32 1.88
CA GLY A 145 11.78 -20.04 0.73
C GLY A 145 11.48 -19.09 -0.45
N ARG A 146 11.87 -19.48 -1.67
CA ARG A 146 11.77 -18.65 -2.88
C ARG A 146 11.31 -19.49 -4.05
N ASN A 147 10.72 -18.87 -5.06
CA ASN A 147 10.49 -19.56 -6.31
C ASN A 147 11.82 -20.00 -6.92
N ALA A 148 11.82 -21.22 -7.47
CA ALA A 148 13.02 -21.84 -8.01
C ALA A 148 13.54 -21.04 -9.22
N SER A 149 14.86 -20.98 -9.36
CA SER A 149 15.46 -20.37 -10.54
C SER A 149 14.98 -21.08 -11.80
N GLY A 150 14.36 -20.33 -12.73
CA GLY A 150 13.78 -20.88 -13.96
C GLY A 150 12.25 -20.99 -13.97
N ALA A 151 11.57 -20.65 -12.87
CA ALA A 151 10.11 -20.62 -12.81
C ALA A 151 9.50 -19.60 -13.80
N GLU A 152 10.03 -18.38 -13.89
CA GLU A 152 9.66 -17.35 -14.90
C GLU A 152 9.65 -17.93 -16.33
N ALA A 153 10.77 -18.56 -16.73
CA ALA A 153 10.93 -19.10 -18.07
C ALA A 153 9.98 -20.28 -18.35
N ALA A 154 9.74 -21.13 -17.34
CA ALA A 154 8.80 -22.24 -17.43
C ALA A 154 7.36 -21.72 -17.54
N ALA A 155 6.98 -20.74 -16.70
CA ALA A 155 5.67 -20.11 -16.70
C ALA A 155 5.38 -19.41 -18.03
N GLU A 156 6.31 -18.59 -18.56
CA GLU A 156 6.15 -17.93 -19.87
C GLU A 156 5.99 -18.96 -20.99
N THR A 157 6.80 -20.02 -20.97
CA THR A 157 6.72 -21.05 -22.02
C THR A 157 5.37 -21.77 -21.97
N GLN A 158 4.88 -22.09 -20.77
CA GLN A 158 3.60 -22.75 -20.59
C GLN A 158 2.43 -21.84 -20.94
N TYR A 159 2.43 -20.59 -20.48
CA TYR A 159 1.44 -19.58 -20.85
C TYR A 159 1.33 -19.45 -22.38
N ARG A 160 2.46 -19.30 -23.07
CA ARG A 160 2.50 -19.14 -24.53
C ARG A 160 2.07 -20.40 -25.31
N THR A 161 2.33 -21.60 -24.79
CA THR A 161 2.14 -22.85 -25.55
C THR A 161 0.91 -23.65 -25.15
N ARG A 162 0.34 -23.42 -23.98
CA ARG A 162 -0.79 -24.18 -23.43
C ARG A 162 -2.05 -23.33 -23.23
N MET A 163 -1.92 -22.01 -23.15
CA MET A 163 -3.05 -21.07 -23.06
C MET A 163 -3.17 -20.26 -24.35
N ARG A 164 -4.20 -19.42 -24.46
CA ARG A 164 -4.39 -18.47 -25.57
C ARG A 164 -3.88 -17.08 -25.17
N PRO A 165 -2.66 -16.65 -25.59
CA PRO A 165 -2.08 -15.39 -25.13
C PRO A 165 -2.71 -14.13 -25.72
N ASP A 166 -3.60 -14.29 -26.72
CA ASP A 166 -4.36 -13.20 -27.33
C ASP A 166 -5.82 -13.15 -26.82
N HIS A 167 -6.20 -14.08 -25.92
CA HIS A 167 -7.49 -14.11 -25.25
C HIS A 167 -7.38 -13.36 -23.91
N HIS A 168 -8.04 -12.21 -23.81
CA HIS A 168 -7.91 -11.29 -22.67
C HIS A 168 -9.25 -11.09 -21.97
N PRO A 169 -9.63 -11.98 -21.04
CA PRO A 169 -10.80 -11.73 -20.21
C PRO A 169 -10.46 -10.77 -19.07
N TYR A 170 -11.45 -9.98 -18.68
CA TYR A 170 -11.49 -9.38 -17.35
C TYR A 170 -12.74 -9.86 -16.63
N TYR A 171 -12.71 -9.83 -15.30
CA TYR A 171 -13.83 -10.26 -14.47
C TYR A 171 -14.45 -9.05 -13.79
N ALA A 172 -15.69 -8.70 -14.16
CA ALA A 172 -16.36 -7.52 -13.65
C ALA A 172 -17.41 -7.84 -12.60
N ARG A 173 -17.54 -6.97 -11.61
CA ARG A 173 -18.58 -6.99 -10.58
C ARG A 173 -19.17 -5.59 -10.45
N VAL A 174 -20.50 -5.50 -10.40
CA VAL A 174 -21.22 -4.26 -10.12
C VAL A 174 -21.74 -4.32 -8.69
N VAL A 175 -21.51 -3.27 -7.90
CA VAL A 175 -21.96 -3.17 -6.51
C VAL A 175 -22.60 -1.80 -6.29
N ARG A 176 -23.78 -1.77 -5.69
CA ARG A 176 -24.46 -0.53 -5.32
C ARG A 176 -24.36 -0.37 -3.80
N ASP A 177 -23.57 0.59 -3.32
CA ASP A 177 -23.35 0.83 -1.88
C ASP A 177 -23.10 2.32 -1.61
N SER A 178 -23.65 2.82 -0.50
CA SER A 178 -23.37 4.16 0.03
C SER A 178 -23.63 5.29 -0.98
N GLY A 179 -24.64 5.10 -1.84
CA GLY A 179 -25.01 6.04 -2.91
C GLY A 179 -24.11 6.01 -4.15
N TYR A 180 -23.16 5.07 -4.23
CA TYR A 180 -22.34 4.83 -5.42
C TYR A 180 -22.77 3.54 -6.14
N THR A 181 -22.68 3.56 -7.47
CA THR A 181 -22.60 2.33 -8.28
C THR A 181 -21.13 2.08 -8.62
N VAL A 182 -20.55 1.02 -8.08
CA VAL A 182 -19.15 0.64 -8.22
C VAL A 182 -19.00 -0.42 -9.30
N LEU A 183 -18.23 -0.13 -10.33
CA LEU A 183 -17.83 -1.08 -11.37
C LEU A 183 -16.41 -1.55 -11.04
N GLN A 184 -16.27 -2.78 -10.55
CA GLN A 184 -14.96 -3.39 -10.28
C GLN A 184 -14.55 -4.26 -11.46
N TYR A 185 -13.35 -4.06 -11.98
CA TYR A 185 -12.73 -4.82 -13.06
C TYR A 185 -11.52 -5.55 -12.49
N TRP A 186 -11.52 -6.87 -12.51
CA TRP A 186 -10.44 -7.71 -12.02
C TRP A 186 -9.66 -8.33 -13.17
N PHE A 187 -8.33 -8.28 -13.10
CA PHE A 187 -7.41 -8.79 -14.09
C PHE A 187 -6.56 -9.89 -13.48
N PHE A 188 -6.57 -11.06 -14.13
CA PHE A 188 -5.79 -12.20 -13.71
C PHE A 188 -4.55 -12.36 -14.58
N TYR A 189 -3.38 -12.45 -13.96
CA TYR A 189 -2.12 -12.75 -14.64
C TYR A 189 -1.61 -14.11 -14.20
N VAL A 190 -1.00 -14.86 -15.12
CA VAL A 190 -0.50 -16.22 -14.84
C VAL A 190 0.69 -16.22 -13.88
N TYR A 191 1.49 -15.16 -13.89
CA TYR A 191 2.72 -15.07 -13.12
C TYR A 191 3.14 -13.62 -12.91
N ASN A 192 3.55 -13.28 -11.70
CA ASN A 192 4.25 -12.05 -11.34
C ASN A 192 5.76 -12.33 -11.34
N ASP A 193 6.49 -11.71 -12.26
CA ASP A 193 7.94 -11.90 -12.43
C ASP A 193 8.75 -10.67 -12.00
N TRP A 194 8.20 -9.82 -11.12
CA TRP A 194 8.79 -8.52 -10.79
C TRP A 194 10.26 -8.62 -10.34
N ARG A 195 10.61 -9.62 -9.51
CA ARG A 195 11.99 -9.86 -9.05
C ARG A 195 12.89 -10.40 -10.14
N SER A 196 12.46 -11.42 -10.88
CA SER A 196 13.27 -12.10 -11.90
C SER A 196 13.46 -11.26 -13.17
N ARG A 197 12.44 -10.48 -13.53
CA ARG A 197 12.38 -9.68 -14.75
C ARG A 197 13.03 -8.31 -14.62
N VAL A 198 12.75 -7.60 -13.53
CA VAL A 198 13.18 -6.20 -13.34
C VAL A 198 13.75 -5.90 -11.95
N PHE A 199 14.10 -6.94 -11.18
CA PHE A 199 14.73 -6.82 -9.87
C PHE A 199 13.85 -6.15 -8.81
N GLY A 200 12.54 -6.27 -8.93
CA GLY A 200 11.53 -5.97 -7.94
C GLY A 200 11.59 -6.87 -6.70
N VAL A 201 10.50 -6.87 -5.92
CA VAL A 201 10.45 -7.51 -4.60
C VAL A 201 10.37 -9.02 -4.69
N ASN A 202 9.44 -9.53 -5.50
CA ASN A 202 8.99 -10.91 -5.48
C ASN A 202 8.79 -11.48 -6.89
N ASP A 203 8.82 -12.80 -6.98
CA ASP A 203 8.14 -13.55 -8.03
C ASP A 203 7.02 -14.38 -7.38
N HIS A 204 5.88 -14.56 -8.03
CA HIS A 204 4.89 -15.58 -7.64
C HIS A 204 4.02 -16.02 -8.81
N GLU A 205 3.55 -17.26 -8.74
CA GLU A 205 2.50 -17.74 -9.63
C GLU A 205 1.18 -17.06 -9.31
N ALA A 206 0.38 -16.80 -10.35
CA ALA A 206 -0.84 -16.01 -10.33
C ALA A 206 -0.66 -14.57 -9.84
N ASP A 207 -1.43 -13.65 -10.40
CA ASP A 207 -1.58 -12.30 -9.90
C ASP A 207 -3.01 -11.80 -10.11
N TRP A 208 -3.50 -10.98 -9.18
CA TRP A 208 -4.83 -10.39 -9.25
C TRP A 208 -4.74 -8.89 -9.00
N GLU A 209 -5.02 -8.11 -10.04
CA GLU A 209 -5.11 -6.65 -9.98
C GLU A 209 -6.54 -6.20 -10.25
N GLN A 210 -6.89 -4.98 -9.82
CA GLN A 210 -8.21 -4.41 -10.03
C GLN A 210 -8.18 -2.93 -10.40
N VAL A 211 -9.17 -2.54 -11.18
CA VAL A 211 -9.56 -1.14 -11.39
C VAL A 211 -11.03 -1.01 -10.97
N SER A 212 -11.39 0.04 -10.24
CA SER A 212 -12.75 0.32 -9.83
C SER A 212 -13.16 1.73 -10.27
N VAL A 213 -14.28 1.82 -10.99
CA VAL A 213 -14.92 3.08 -11.37
C VAL A 213 -16.14 3.29 -10.48
N TYR A 214 -16.22 4.43 -9.81
CA TYR A 214 -17.34 4.79 -8.96
C TYR A 214 -18.22 5.79 -9.69
N LEU A 215 -19.47 5.41 -9.89
CA LEU A 215 -20.49 6.23 -10.51
C LEU A 215 -21.41 6.82 -9.44
N ALA A 216 -21.87 8.05 -9.68
CA ALA A 216 -22.88 8.72 -8.88
C ALA A 216 -23.94 9.35 -9.79
N GLY A 217 -25.09 9.69 -9.22
CA GLY A 217 -26.27 10.19 -9.93
C GLY A 217 -27.46 9.24 -9.81
N ASN A 218 -28.52 9.54 -10.56
CA ASN A 218 -29.67 8.64 -10.67
C ASN A 218 -29.38 7.51 -11.67
N ASP A 219 -30.16 6.42 -11.62
CA ASP A 219 -29.94 5.23 -12.46
C ASP A 219 -29.92 5.52 -13.97
N GLU A 220 -30.60 6.59 -14.41
CA GLU A 220 -30.66 7.01 -15.82
C GLU A 220 -29.49 7.94 -16.24
N GLN A 221 -28.78 8.53 -15.27
CA GLN A 221 -27.73 9.55 -15.50
C GLN A 221 -26.49 9.27 -14.65
N LEU A 222 -26.13 8.00 -14.45
CA LEU A 222 -24.89 7.64 -13.77
C LEU A 222 -23.68 8.23 -14.50
N GLN A 223 -22.89 9.00 -13.77
CA GLN A 223 -21.64 9.61 -14.24
C GLN A 223 -20.47 9.14 -13.38
N PRO A 224 -19.29 8.91 -13.97
CA PRO A 224 -18.11 8.55 -13.21
C PRO A 224 -17.58 9.74 -12.41
N VAL A 225 -17.33 9.50 -11.13
CA VAL A 225 -16.87 10.54 -10.18
C VAL A 225 -15.52 10.20 -9.57
N TRP A 226 -15.21 8.90 -9.40
CA TRP A 226 -13.92 8.45 -8.89
C TRP A 226 -13.40 7.24 -9.67
N LEU A 227 -12.08 7.15 -9.75
CA LEU A 227 -11.34 6.03 -10.30
C LEU A 227 -10.35 5.53 -9.26
N VAL A 228 -10.23 4.21 -9.15
CA VAL A 228 -9.26 3.54 -8.30
C VAL A 228 -8.56 2.45 -9.10
N SER A 229 -7.24 2.38 -9.04
CA SER A 229 -6.46 1.24 -9.50
C SER A 229 -5.69 0.66 -8.33
N SER A 230 -5.68 -0.67 -8.17
CA SER A 230 -4.81 -1.31 -7.19
C SER A 230 -3.35 -1.08 -7.55
N ALA A 231 -2.54 -0.92 -6.51
CA ALA A 231 -1.09 -0.84 -6.66
C ALA A 231 -0.42 -1.22 -5.34
N HIS A 232 0.01 -2.48 -5.26
CA HIS A 232 0.56 -3.10 -4.04
C HIS A 232 -0.45 -2.99 -2.87
N ASP A 233 0.04 -2.77 -1.65
CA ASP A 233 -0.78 -2.74 -0.42
C ASP A 233 -1.43 -1.36 -0.13
N GLU A 234 -1.54 -0.49 -1.13
CA GLU A 234 -2.11 0.85 -0.91
C GLU A 234 -3.64 0.84 -0.75
N VAL A 235 -4.14 1.75 0.09
CA VAL A 235 -5.55 1.87 0.46
C VAL A 235 -5.95 3.33 0.72
N GLY A 236 -7.24 3.61 0.68
CA GLY A 236 -7.80 4.88 1.14
C GLY A 236 -7.54 6.07 0.20
N ASP A 237 -7.27 7.23 0.80
CA ASP A 237 -7.27 8.53 0.11
C ASP A 237 -6.24 8.62 -1.03
N ASP A 238 -5.03 8.12 -0.81
CA ASP A 238 -3.94 8.20 -1.78
C ASP A 238 -4.15 7.30 -3.01
N LEU A 239 -5.03 6.29 -2.88
CA LEU A 239 -5.31 5.32 -3.94
C LEU A 239 -6.30 5.87 -4.99
N ARG A 240 -7.32 6.64 -4.58
CA ARG A 240 -8.37 7.13 -5.48
C ARG A 240 -7.98 8.42 -6.20
N ARG A 241 -8.50 8.59 -7.42
CA ARG A 241 -8.43 9.81 -8.22
C ARG A 241 -9.83 10.28 -8.56
N ARG A 242 -10.05 11.60 -8.54
CA ARG A 242 -11.29 12.16 -9.04
C ARG A 242 -11.34 11.99 -10.55
N TRP A 243 -12.53 11.82 -11.11
CA TRP A 243 -12.66 11.67 -12.57
C TRP A 243 -12.20 12.89 -13.36
N ASP A 244 -12.24 14.09 -12.75
CA ASP A 244 -11.74 15.34 -13.30
C ASP A 244 -10.25 15.62 -13.00
N ASP A 245 -9.53 14.63 -12.45
CA ASP A 245 -8.12 14.78 -12.14
C ASP A 245 -7.27 14.87 -13.43
N PRO A 246 -6.46 15.93 -13.61
CA PRO A 246 -5.66 16.12 -14.81
C PRO A 246 -4.55 15.07 -15.01
N ASP A 247 -4.23 14.27 -13.98
CA ASP A 247 -3.31 13.14 -14.12
C ASP A 247 -3.96 11.94 -14.82
N LEU A 248 -5.29 11.90 -14.90
CA LEU A 248 -5.99 10.83 -15.61
C LEU A 248 -5.97 11.08 -17.11
N THR A 249 -5.74 10.01 -17.85
CA THR A 249 -5.99 9.97 -19.29
C THR A 249 -7.28 9.19 -19.52
N ILE A 250 -8.29 9.83 -20.09
CA ILE A 250 -9.56 9.21 -20.47
C ILE A 250 -9.67 9.23 -21.99
N GLU A 251 -9.81 8.06 -22.61
CA GLU A 251 -10.05 7.90 -24.05
C GLU A 251 -11.52 7.59 -24.29
N GLY A 252 -12.30 8.59 -24.74
CA GLY A 252 -13.76 8.48 -24.78
C GLY A 252 -14.33 8.47 -23.36
N GLU A 253 -14.84 7.32 -22.92
CA GLU A 253 -15.29 7.08 -21.53
C GLU A 253 -14.40 6.06 -20.80
N HIS A 254 -13.27 5.68 -21.39
CA HIS A 254 -12.41 4.60 -20.94
C HIS A 254 -11.17 5.14 -20.21
N PRO A 255 -11.00 4.87 -18.90
CA PRO A 255 -9.83 5.30 -18.18
C PRO A 255 -8.60 4.49 -18.58
N VAL A 256 -7.47 5.16 -18.81
CA VAL A 256 -6.20 4.53 -19.16
C VAL A 256 -5.37 4.30 -17.90
N ILE A 257 -4.99 3.05 -17.64
CA ILE A 257 -4.12 2.64 -16.55
C ILE A 257 -2.84 2.02 -17.10
N HIS A 258 -1.71 2.39 -16.51
CA HIS A 258 -0.39 1.89 -16.89
C HIS A 258 0.00 0.77 -15.93
N ALA A 259 0.12 -0.46 -16.42
CA ALA A 259 0.48 -1.61 -15.61
C ALA A 259 2.00 -1.68 -15.42
N GLY A 260 2.41 -1.94 -14.18
CA GLY A 260 3.79 -2.17 -13.78
C GLY A 260 4.37 -3.45 -14.41
N LEU A 261 5.58 -3.36 -14.97
CA LEU A 261 6.25 -4.50 -15.60
C LEU A 261 6.51 -5.61 -14.59
N GLY A 262 5.83 -6.74 -14.77
CA GLY A 262 5.93 -7.93 -13.93
C GLY A 262 5.23 -7.85 -12.57
N SER A 263 5.12 -6.66 -11.96
CA SER A 263 4.34 -6.43 -10.74
C SER A 263 2.85 -6.26 -11.00
N HIS A 264 2.48 -5.89 -12.23
CA HIS A 264 1.14 -5.52 -12.70
C HIS A 264 0.45 -4.36 -11.98
N SER A 265 1.10 -3.77 -10.98
CA SER A 265 0.56 -2.67 -10.19
C SER A 265 0.13 -1.49 -11.08
N GLY A 266 -1.02 -0.89 -10.79
CA GLY A 266 -1.57 0.15 -11.66
C GLY A 266 -1.07 1.55 -11.36
N ALA A 267 -0.74 2.31 -12.41
CA ALA A 267 -0.36 3.71 -12.34
C ALA A 267 -1.22 4.59 -13.25
N TYR A 268 -1.60 5.76 -12.75
CA TYR A 268 -2.39 6.74 -13.51
C TYR A 268 -1.56 7.48 -14.56
N LEU A 269 -0.29 7.76 -14.26
CA LEU A 269 0.65 8.39 -15.19
C LEU A 269 1.64 7.36 -15.72
N ALA A 270 2.03 7.53 -16.99
CA ALA A 270 3.13 6.77 -17.55
C ALA A 270 4.47 7.16 -16.88
N GLY A 271 5.25 6.17 -16.46
CA GLY A 271 6.63 6.39 -16.03
C GLY A 271 7.21 5.30 -15.16
N GLU A 272 8.15 5.69 -14.30
CA GLU A 272 8.85 4.77 -13.41
C GLU A 272 8.71 5.24 -11.98
N TYR A 273 8.24 4.38 -11.10
CA TYR A 273 7.88 4.72 -9.73
C TYR A 273 8.88 4.13 -8.75
N LEU A 274 9.23 4.90 -7.73
CA LEU A 274 10.02 4.40 -6.62
C LEU A 274 9.07 3.85 -5.55
N THR A 275 9.02 2.54 -5.43
CA THR A 275 8.19 1.87 -4.43
C THR A 275 9.07 1.44 -3.27
N THR A 276 8.63 1.75 -2.05
CA THR A 276 9.29 1.31 -0.82
C THR A 276 8.44 0.27 -0.14
N HIS A 277 9.01 -0.91 0.12
CA HIS A 277 8.36 -1.90 0.96
C HIS A 277 8.99 -1.88 2.35
N ASP A 278 8.14 -1.73 3.36
CA ASP A 278 8.53 -1.86 4.76
C ASP A 278 8.72 -3.33 5.09
N VAL A 279 9.88 -3.69 5.66
CA VAL A 279 10.14 -5.05 6.10
C VAL A 279 9.53 -5.23 7.51
N PRO A 280 8.50 -6.09 7.70
CA PRO A 280 7.77 -6.18 8.97
C PRO A 280 8.67 -6.48 10.18
N ALA A 281 9.75 -7.24 9.96
CA ALA A 281 10.73 -7.64 10.97
C ALA A 281 11.44 -6.45 11.66
N PHE A 282 11.46 -5.26 11.05
CA PHE A 282 12.11 -4.06 11.61
C PHE A 282 11.15 -2.95 12.03
N SER A 283 9.83 -3.20 11.94
CA SER A 283 8.78 -2.21 12.25
C SER A 283 8.89 -1.63 13.68
N GLY A 284 9.31 -2.44 14.66
CA GLY A 284 9.55 -1.99 16.04
C GLY A 284 10.73 -1.03 16.19
N LEU A 285 11.85 -1.33 15.53
CA LEU A 285 13.06 -0.49 15.53
C LEU A 285 12.81 0.84 14.80
N LEU A 286 12.05 0.79 13.70
CA LEU A 286 11.64 1.97 12.93
C LEU A 286 10.78 2.92 13.77
N LYS A 287 9.83 2.42 14.57
CA LYS A 287 9.02 3.26 15.48
C LYS A 287 9.88 4.00 16.51
N VAL A 288 10.89 3.34 17.06
CA VAL A 288 11.84 3.95 18.03
C VAL A 288 12.67 5.03 17.33
N SER A 289 13.22 4.75 16.16
CA SER A 289 14.01 5.73 15.39
C SER A 289 13.18 6.96 14.97
N ARG A 290 11.91 6.76 14.58
CA ARG A 290 10.97 7.84 14.24
C ARG A 290 10.57 8.68 15.46
N ARG A 291 10.61 8.09 16.66
CA ARG A 291 10.33 8.79 17.93
C ARG A 291 11.54 9.62 18.38
N ILE A 292 12.74 9.05 18.27
CA ILE A 292 14.01 9.73 18.57
C ILE A 292 14.22 10.89 17.59
N SER A 293 14.09 10.67 16.28
CA SER A 293 14.21 11.75 15.28
C SER A 293 13.18 12.87 15.48
N ARG A 294 11.92 12.56 15.82
CA ARG A 294 10.89 13.58 16.12
C ARG A 294 11.21 14.46 17.35
N VAL A 295 11.98 13.93 18.30
CA VAL A 295 12.37 14.63 19.53
C VAL A 295 13.66 15.43 19.32
N PHE A 296 14.66 14.85 18.65
CA PHE A 296 16.00 15.45 18.54
C PHE A 296 16.26 16.19 17.22
N LEU A 297 15.47 15.95 16.18
CA LEU A 297 15.61 16.56 14.85
C LEU A 297 14.25 17.10 14.36
N PRO A 298 13.63 18.07 15.05
CA PRO A 298 12.29 18.57 14.69
C PRO A 298 12.18 19.16 13.28
N TRP A 299 13.30 19.48 12.61
CA TRP A 299 13.35 19.93 11.21
C TRP A 299 13.28 18.79 10.17
N THR A 300 13.29 17.51 10.58
CA THR A 300 13.06 16.37 9.68
C THR A 300 11.60 15.88 9.69
N ARG A 301 10.68 16.64 10.30
CA ARG A 301 9.26 16.28 10.47
C ARG A 301 8.50 16.08 9.16
N ASP A 302 8.89 16.76 8.08
CA ASP A 302 8.26 16.63 6.76
C ASP A 302 8.88 15.52 5.87
N HIS A 303 9.85 14.77 6.38
CA HIS A 303 10.53 13.71 5.61
C HIS A 303 10.18 12.34 6.19
N ASP A 304 8.97 11.85 5.85
CA ASP A 304 8.47 10.53 6.29
C ASP A 304 9.27 9.31 5.78
N HIS A 305 10.29 9.53 4.94
CA HIS A 305 11.09 8.47 4.32
C HIS A 305 12.46 8.22 4.97
N VAL A 306 12.78 8.79 6.14
CA VAL A 306 13.99 8.38 6.88
C VAL A 306 13.71 7.07 7.64
N GLY A 307 13.62 5.98 6.89
CA GLY A 307 13.46 4.62 7.41
C GLY A 307 14.13 3.62 6.48
N LEU A 308 14.66 2.54 7.06
CA LEU A 308 15.35 1.40 6.42
C LEU A 308 14.45 0.62 5.43
N SER A 309 13.88 1.30 4.44
CA SER A 309 13.08 0.71 3.38
C SER A 309 13.98 0.38 2.19
N ILE A 310 13.68 -0.72 1.52
CA ILE A 310 14.42 -1.13 0.32
C ILE A 310 13.66 -0.58 -0.89
N PRO A 311 14.28 0.31 -1.68
CA PRO A 311 13.64 0.86 -2.85
C PRO A 311 13.65 -0.13 -4.02
N TYR A 312 12.48 -0.32 -4.60
CA TYR A 312 12.26 -1.02 -5.85
C TYR A 312 11.71 -0.04 -6.89
N ILE A 313 11.90 -0.37 -8.16
CA ILE A 313 11.35 0.44 -9.25
C ILE A 313 10.21 -0.34 -9.85
N ASP A 314 9.06 0.30 -9.92
CA ASP A 314 7.95 -0.15 -10.73
C ASP A 314 7.98 0.56 -12.09
N TYR A 315 7.89 -0.18 -13.18
CA TYR A 315 7.99 0.35 -14.54
C TYR A 315 6.61 0.31 -15.19
N ALA A 316 5.87 1.41 -15.11
CA ALA A 316 4.55 1.58 -15.69
C ALA A 316 4.60 2.58 -16.85
N ARG A 317 5.41 2.29 -17.88
CA ARG A 317 5.71 3.23 -18.97
C ARG A 317 4.61 3.29 -20.03
N GLY A 318 3.83 2.22 -20.18
CA GLY A 318 2.79 2.10 -21.21
C GLY A 318 3.29 2.23 -22.65
N ASP A 319 4.57 1.95 -22.89
CA ASP A 319 5.23 2.00 -24.20
C ASP A 319 5.16 0.66 -24.98
N GLY A 320 4.46 -0.33 -24.42
CA GLY A 320 4.28 -1.66 -24.99
C GLY A 320 2.85 -1.92 -25.50
N VAL A 321 2.34 -3.12 -25.21
CA VAL A 321 1.00 -3.56 -25.64
C VAL A 321 -0.08 -2.77 -24.90
N ALA A 322 -1.17 -2.45 -25.60
CA ALA A 322 -2.38 -1.90 -25.00
C ALA A 322 -3.57 -2.84 -25.22
N ILE A 323 -4.41 -3.00 -24.20
CA ILE A 323 -5.61 -3.84 -24.23
C ILE A 323 -6.81 -3.01 -23.77
N GLY A 324 -7.88 -3.02 -24.55
CA GLY A 324 -9.15 -2.39 -24.20
C GLY A 324 -9.87 -1.77 -25.40
N PRO A 325 -10.95 -1.03 -25.15
CA PRO A 325 -11.73 -0.39 -26.21
C PRO A 325 -10.87 0.49 -27.13
N GLY A 326 -11.06 0.33 -28.43
CA GLY A 326 -10.31 1.06 -29.46
C GLY A 326 -8.84 0.66 -29.64
N GLN A 327 -8.32 -0.30 -28.85
CA GLN A 327 -6.95 -0.79 -28.97
C GLN A 327 -6.86 -1.99 -29.94
N VAL A 328 -5.64 -2.38 -30.30
CA VAL A 328 -5.38 -3.56 -31.16
C VAL A 328 -5.88 -4.85 -30.51
N ARG A 329 -5.81 -4.94 -29.18
CA ARG A 329 -6.30 -6.08 -28.40
C ARG A 329 -7.53 -5.64 -27.61
N SER A 330 -8.61 -6.39 -27.69
CA SER A 330 -9.88 -6.10 -27.00
C SER A 330 -10.09 -7.02 -25.80
N TRP A 331 -10.98 -6.60 -24.90
CA TRP A 331 -11.42 -7.41 -23.77
C TRP A 331 -12.51 -8.42 -24.16
N GLU A 332 -12.59 -9.50 -23.38
CA GLU A 332 -13.78 -10.34 -23.24
C GLU A 332 -14.34 -10.25 -21.81
N PRO A 333 -15.42 -9.50 -21.58
CA PRO A 333 -15.95 -9.33 -20.23
C PRO A 333 -16.59 -10.61 -19.69
N VAL A 334 -16.28 -10.92 -18.43
CA VAL A 334 -16.92 -11.99 -17.64
C VAL A 334 -17.54 -11.38 -16.40
N ILE A 335 -18.86 -11.46 -16.23
CA ILE A 335 -19.50 -10.99 -15.00
C ILE A 335 -19.29 -12.01 -13.88
N ILE A 336 -18.80 -11.52 -12.75
CA ILE A 336 -18.62 -12.27 -11.51
C ILE A 336 -19.35 -11.60 -10.35
N GLY A 337 -19.71 -12.37 -9.34
CA GLY A 337 -20.37 -11.85 -8.16
C GLY A 337 -20.51 -12.87 -7.05
N GLU A 338 -21.49 -12.64 -6.17
CA GLU A 338 -21.77 -13.49 -5.01
C GLU A 338 -22.30 -14.88 -5.39
N THR A 339 -22.76 -15.05 -6.63
CA THR A 339 -23.30 -16.31 -7.15
C THR A 339 -22.31 -17.09 -8.02
N THR A 340 -21.14 -16.52 -8.32
CA THR A 340 -20.13 -17.18 -9.16
C THR A 340 -19.43 -18.28 -8.37
N PRO A 341 -19.59 -19.57 -8.72
CA PRO A 341 -19.20 -20.66 -7.82
C PRO A 341 -17.71 -20.67 -7.47
N TRP A 342 -16.81 -20.47 -8.43
CA TRP A 342 -15.36 -20.50 -8.16
C TRP A 342 -14.87 -19.32 -7.31
N VAL A 343 -15.57 -18.18 -7.38
CA VAL A 343 -15.28 -17.01 -6.55
C VAL A 343 -15.64 -17.27 -5.09
N VAL A 344 -16.71 -18.04 -4.84
CA VAL A 344 -17.27 -18.29 -3.50
C VAL A 344 -16.63 -19.53 -2.86
N HIS A 345 -16.49 -20.62 -3.61
CA HIS A 345 -16.16 -21.92 -3.06
C HIS A 345 -14.65 -22.18 -3.02
N TYR A 346 -13.85 -21.56 -3.89
CA TYR A 346 -12.40 -21.71 -3.84
C TYR A 346 -11.73 -20.60 -3.01
N ARG A 347 -11.29 -20.97 -1.80
CA ARG A 347 -10.63 -20.06 -0.82
C ARG A 347 -9.11 -20.22 -0.73
N GLY A 348 -8.55 -21.10 -1.57
CA GLY A 348 -7.13 -21.41 -1.62
C GLY A 348 -6.31 -20.35 -2.37
N LEU A 349 -5.00 -20.60 -2.46
CA LEU A 349 -4.11 -19.74 -3.24
C LEU A 349 -4.16 -20.11 -4.72
N TRP A 350 -4.22 -19.10 -5.59
CA TRP A 350 -4.19 -19.26 -7.04
C TRP A 350 -2.78 -19.53 -7.58
N GLY A 351 -1.76 -19.54 -6.73
CA GLY A 351 -0.40 -19.90 -7.11
C GLY A 351 0.35 -20.59 -5.97
N ASN A 352 1.54 -21.10 -6.28
CA ASN A 352 2.32 -21.95 -5.40
C ASN A 352 2.51 -21.37 -3.97
N ASP A 353 2.30 -22.20 -2.94
CA ASP A 353 2.64 -21.85 -1.56
C ASP A 353 4.10 -22.20 -1.23
N THR A 354 4.98 -21.22 -1.40
CA THR A 354 6.43 -21.30 -1.11
C THR A 354 6.76 -21.32 0.38
N GLN A 355 5.77 -21.13 1.27
CA GLN A 355 5.95 -20.95 2.71
C GLN A 355 6.83 -19.75 3.10
N ASP A 356 7.00 -18.76 2.22
CA ASP A 356 7.70 -17.52 2.55
C ASP A 356 6.98 -16.80 3.72
N PRO A 357 7.62 -16.66 4.91
CA PRO A 357 7.00 -16.01 6.06
C PRO A 357 6.65 -14.55 5.84
N LEU A 358 7.30 -13.89 4.87
CA LEU A 358 7.00 -12.51 4.48
C LEU A 358 5.86 -12.42 3.45
N GLY A 359 5.46 -13.55 2.88
CA GLY A 359 4.32 -13.68 1.96
C GLY A 359 4.57 -13.17 0.54
N GLY A 360 5.71 -12.54 0.26
CA GLY A 360 6.00 -11.93 -1.03
C GLY A 360 6.08 -12.97 -2.15
N GLU A 361 6.69 -14.13 -1.90
CA GLU A 361 6.84 -15.21 -2.89
C GLU A 361 5.69 -16.23 -2.86
N ARG A 362 4.62 -15.98 -2.09
CA ARG A 362 3.44 -16.87 -2.02
C ARG A 362 2.42 -16.41 -3.04
N GLY A 363 1.84 -17.33 -3.80
CA GLY A 363 0.72 -17.03 -4.69
C GLY A 363 -0.40 -16.27 -3.97
N PRO A 364 -1.12 -15.37 -4.66
CA PRO A 364 -2.25 -14.66 -4.09
C PRO A 364 -3.43 -15.61 -3.90
N ALA A 365 -4.40 -15.21 -3.08
CA ALA A 365 -5.74 -15.81 -3.15
C ALA A 365 -6.55 -15.15 -4.28
N GLY A 366 -7.76 -15.64 -4.52
CA GLY A 366 -8.66 -15.10 -5.55
C GLY A 366 -9.14 -13.68 -5.27
N PRO A 367 -9.97 -13.09 -6.15
CA PRO A 367 -10.43 -11.70 -6.01
C PRO A 367 -11.21 -11.45 -4.71
N ARG A 368 -11.96 -12.46 -4.23
CA ARG A 368 -12.77 -12.36 -3.01
C ARG A 368 -12.00 -12.50 -1.70
N TYR A 369 -10.91 -13.26 -1.69
CA TYR A 369 -10.26 -13.71 -0.46
C TYR A 369 -8.84 -13.18 -0.32
N GLU A 370 -8.41 -13.03 0.92
CA GLU A 370 -7.01 -12.86 1.30
C GLU A 370 -6.31 -14.21 1.40
N ARG A 371 -4.97 -14.20 1.47
CA ARG A 371 -4.18 -15.44 1.72
C ARG A 371 -4.53 -16.15 3.03
N SER A 372 -5.18 -15.44 3.97
CA SER A 372 -5.72 -15.96 5.23
C SER A 372 -7.12 -16.59 5.10
N SER A 373 -7.69 -16.60 3.89
CA SER A 373 -9.08 -16.96 3.58
C SER A 373 -10.14 -16.02 4.19
N GLN A 374 -9.73 -14.88 4.77
CA GLN A 374 -10.66 -13.80 5.13
C GLN A 374 -11.15 -13.10 3.86
N ILE A 375 -12.32 -12.45 3.94
CA ILE A 375 -12.84 -11.65 2.82
C ILE A 375 -11.93 -10.44 2.64
N ARG A 376 -11.49 -10.21 1.41
CA ARG A 376 -10.70 -9.04 1.02
C ARG A 376 -11.52 -7.77 1.23
N VAL A 377 -10.90 -6.74 1.81
CA VAL A 377 -11.59 -5.46 2.09
C VAL A 377 -12.15 -4.84 0.81
N SER A 378 -11.41 -4.86 -0.30
CA SER A 378 -11.91 -4.36 -1.59
C SER A 378 -13.05 -5.18 -2.19
N TRP A 379 -13.30 -6.40 -1.71
CA TRP A 379 -14.48 -7.18 -2.09
C TRP A 379 -15.67 -6.90 -1.17
N GLY A 380 -15.44 -6.94 0.15
CA GLY A 380 -16.51 -6.80 1.16
C GLY A 380 -16.96 -5.36 1.40
N ASP A 381 -16.07 -4.40 1.24
CA ASP A 381 -16.32 -2.96 1.40
C ASP A 381 -15.55 -2.15 0.34
N PRO A 382 -15.98 -2.19 -0.94
CA PRO A 382 -15.28 -1.50 -2.02
C PRO A 382 -15.28 0.03 -1.86
N VAL A 383 -16.31 0.61 -1.23
CA VAL A 383 -16.41 2.06 -0.99
C VAL A 383 -15.46 2.48 0.15
N GLY A 384 -15.41 1.71 1.23
CA GLY A 384 -14.51 1.95 2.36
C GLY A 384 -13.05 1.69 2.02
N TRP A 385 -12.75 0.67 1.21
CA TRP A 385 -11.40 0.40 0.70
C TRP A 385 -10.80 1.60 -0.03
N ALA A 386 -11.61 2.32 -0.82
CA ALA A 386 -11.23 3.55 -1.51
C ALA A 386 -11.29 4.81 -0.61
N GLY A 387 -11.69 4.68 0.65
CA GLY A 387 -11.87 5.80 1.58
C GLY A 387 -13.05 6.72 1.23
N LEU A 388 -14.02 6.25 0.44
CA LEU A 388 -15.15 7.05 -0.05
C LEU A 388 -16.36 7.09 0.89
N ARG A 389 -16.41 6.27 1.96
CA ARG A 389 -17.55 6.29 2.92
C ARG A 389 -17.79 7.65 3.59
N LYS A 390 -16.75 8.48 3.66
CA LYS A 390 -16.80 9.86 4.21
C LYS A 390 -17.07 10.93 3.14
N VAL A 391 -17.19 10.53 1.88
CA VAL A 391 -17.32 11.43 0.73
C VAL A 391 -18.71 11.25 0.14
N ALA A 392 -19.50 12.32 0.14
CA ALA A 392 -20.81 12.30 -0.49
C ALA A 392 -20.68 12.05 -2.01
N PRO A 393 -21.52 11.16 -2.60
CA PRO A 393 -21.46 10.82 -4.02
C PRO A 393 -21.81 11.99 -4.93
N ASP A 394 -22.74 12.85 -4.51
CA ASP A 394 -23.15 14.04 -5.23
C ASP A 394 -23.55 15.17 -4.26
N ALA A 395 -23.86 16.35 -4.83
CA ALA A 395 -24.23 17.53 -4.07
C ALA A 395 -25.52 17.36 -3.26
N ARG A 396 -26.46 16.55 -3.75
CA ARG A 396 -27.73 16.29 -3.05
C ARG A 396 -27.48 15.42 -1.82
N ALA A 397 -26.77 14.31 -1.97
CA ALA A 397 -26.37 13.45 -0.87
C ALA A 397 -25.54 14.21 0.18
N GLY A 398 -24.70 15.16 -0.26
CA GLY A 398 -23.96 16.05 0.64
C GLY A 398 -24.87 16.99 1.44
N ALA A 399 -25.90 17.56 0.81
CA ALA A 399 -26.88 18.40 1.49
C ALA A 399 -27.75 17.59 2.47
N ASP A 400 -28.18 16.40 2.06
CA ASP A 400 -28.97 15.49 2.91
C ASP A 400 -28.17 15.05 4.15
N ALA A 401 -26.87 14.73 3.98
CA ALA A 401 -25.98 14.43 5.11
C ALA A 401 -25.78 15.62 6.05
N LEU A 402 -25.70 16.84 5.51
CA LEU A 402 -25.59 18.06 6.31
C LEU A 402 -26.87 18.32 7.12
N HIS A 403 -28.05 18.13 6.50
CA HIS A 403 -29.33 18.23 7.19
C HIS A 403 -29.46 17.19 8.31
N ALA A 404 -29.09 15.94 8.03
CA ALA A 404 -29.10 14.87 9.02
C ALA A 404 -28.18 15.20 10.21
N ARG A 405 -26.95 15.66 9.96
CA ARG A 405 -26.02 16.03 11.04
C ARG A 405 -26.53 17.22 11.86
N LEU A 406 -27.21 18.18 11.25
CA LEU A 406 -27.81 19.30 11.99
C LEU A 406 -28.96 18.84 12.91
N ALA A 407 -29.78 17.89 12.45
CA ALA A 407 -30.82 17.29 13.29
C ALA A 407 -30.22 16.54 14.49
N GLU A 408 -29.16 15.73 14.25
CA GLU A 408 -28.41 15.07 15.33
C GLU A 408 -27.83 16.07 16.34
N LEU A 409 -27.23 17.17 15.86
CA LEU A 409 -26.68 18.21 16.74
C LEU A 409 -27.76 18.91 17.57
N ASP A 410 -28.96 19.11 17.01
CA ASP A 410 -30.08 19.66 17.77
C ASP A 410 -30.50 18.72 18.91
N ASP A 411 -30.56 17.41 18.64
CA ASP A 411 -30.87 16.39 19.65
C ASP A 411 -29.77 16.30 20.72
N GLU A 412 -28.48 16.25 20.33
CA GLU A 412 -27.34 16.20 21.25
C GLU A 412 -27.29 17.46 22.16
N VAL A 413 -27.59 18.64 21.60
CA VAL A 413 -27.64 19.88 22.38
C VAL A 413 -28.83 19.89 23.34
N HIS A 414 -29.98 19.36 22.93
CA HIS A 414 -31.16 19.23 23.78
C HIS A 414 -30.87 18.29 24.97
N GLU A 415 -30.30 17.11 24.72
CA GLU A 415 -29.93 16.12 25.74
C GLU A 415 -28.94 16.70 26.76
N LEU A 416 -27.90 17.40 26.30
CA LEU A 416 -26.97 18.09 27.20
C LEU A 416 -27.67 19.18 28.03
N GLY A 417 -28.66 19.87 27.45
CA GLY A 417 -29.51 20.83 28.15
C GLY A 417 -30.26 20.20 29.32
N GLU A 418 -30.97 19.10 29.07
CA GLU A 418 -31.69 18.35 30.11
C GLU A 418 -30.73 17.80 31.17
N ARG A 419 -29.55 17.31 30.76
CA ARG A 419 -28.55 16.79 31.70
C ARG A 419 -28.01 17.86 32.63
N ILE A 420 -27.72 19.06 32.11
CA ILE A 420 -27.31 20.22 32.89
C ILE A 420 -28.42 20.59 33.88
N GLU A 421 -29.68 20.70 33.44
CA GLU A 421 -30.80 21.08 34.30
C GLU A 421 -31.04 20.06 35.42
N SER A 422 -30.96 18.76 35.10
CA SER A 422 -31.07 17.68 36.08
C SER A 422 -29.96 17.71 37.13
N LEU A 423 -28.70 17.90 36.71
CA LEU A 423 -27.57 17.99 37.63
C LEU A 423 -27.65 19.27 38.49
N GLN A 424 -28.03 20.41 37.90
CA GLN A 424 -28.27 21.66 38.64
C GLN A 424 -29.37 21.48 39.70
N THR A 425 -30.48 20.84 39.34
CA THR A 425 -31.59 20.60 40.27
C THR A 425 -31.17 19.71 41.43
N ARG A 426 -30.44 18.61 41.16
CA ARG A 426 -29.89 17.73 42.20
C ARG A 426 -28.91 18.44 43.11
N SER A 427 -27.95 19.17 42.54
CA SER A 427 -26.96 19.92 43.33
C SER A 427 -27.61 21.01 44.18
N ARG A 428 -28.59 21.75 43.64
CA ARG A 428 -29.35 22.75 44.41
C ARG A 428 -30.16 22.10 45.53
N ALA A 429 -30.84 20.99 45.27
CA ALA A 429 -31.60 20.26 46.28
C ALA A 429 -30.71 19.77 47.42
N ALA A 430 -29.54 19.18 47.11
CA ALA A 430 -28.56 18.72 48.09
C ALA A 430 -28.03 19.88 48.96
N VAL A 431 -27.67 21.02 48.35
CA VAL A 431 -27.26 22.22 49.09
C VAL A 431 -28.41 22.73 49.97
N SER A 432 -29.63 22.77 49.45
CA SER A 432 -30.82 23.20 50.21
C SER A 432 -31.18 22.25 51.36
N SER A 433 -30.85 20.96 51.27
CA SER A 433 -31.03 19.99 52.36
C SER A 433 -29.89 20.00 53.39
N GLY A 434 -28.88 20.87 53.22
CA GLY A 434 -27.75 20.98 54.13
C GLY A 434 -26.60 20.00 53.85
N GLU A 435 -26.64 19.28 52.73
CA GLU A 435 -25.53 18.42 52.31
C GLU A 435 -24.40 19.25 51.66
N LEU A 436 -23.15 18.82 51.90
CA LEU A 436 -21.98 19.41 51.24
C LEU A 436 -21.82 18.83 49.84
N VAL A 437 -22.08 19.64 48.81
CA VAL A 437 -21.80 19.28 47.42
C VAL A 437 -20.33 19.57 47.11
N GLY A 438 -19.58 18.53 46.72
CA GLY A 438 -18.17 18.67 46.38
C GLY A 438 -17.93 19.41 45.06
N ALA A 439 -16.73 19.96 44.90
CA ALA A 439 -16.30 20.71 43.70
C ALA A 439 -16.44 19.92 42.38
N GLY A 440 -16.47 18.58 42.44
CA GLY A 440 -16.65 17.72 41.27
C GLY A 440 -17.97 17.96 40.51
N ALA A 441 -19.06 18.28 41.20
CA ALA A 441 -20.35 18.55 40.55
C ALA A 441 -20.32 19.88 39.76
N GLU A 442 -19.63 20.89 40.29
CA GLU A 442 -19.43 22.17 39.61
C GLU A 442 -18.53 22.00 38.37
N VAL A 443 -17.45 21.22 38.50
CA VAL A 443 -16.57 20.89 37.36
C VAL A 443 -17.34 20.12 36.28
N GLU A 444 -18.19 19.16 36.64
CA GLU A 444 -19.03 18.43 35.70
C GLU A 444 -20.00 19.37 34.98
N LEU A 445 -20.69 20.28 35.71
CA LEU A 445 -21.57 21.29 35.11
C LEU A 445 -20.83 22.21 34.13
N VAL A 446 -19.66 22.70 34.49
CA VAL A 446 -18.82 23.53 33.61
C VAL A 446 -18.40 22.76 32.36
N THR A 447 -18.02 21.49 32.52
CA THR A 447 -17.63 20.61 31.41
C THR A 447 -18.79 20.37 30.45
N LEU A 448 -19.97 20.05 30.96
CA LEU A 448 -21.18 19.85 30.15
C LEU A 448 -21.61 21.15 29.45
N ALA A 449 -21.53 22.29 30.14
CA ALA A 449 -21.84 23.59 29.55
C ALA A 449 -20.88 23.94 28.40
N ALA A 450 -19.58 23.69 28.57
CA ALA A 450 -18.58 23.88 27.53
C ALA A 450 -18.82 22.95 26.32
N ALA A 451 -19.15 21.68 26.56
CA ALA A 451 -19.50 20.74 25.49
C ALA A 451 -20.74 21.20 24.71
N ARG A 452 -21.80 21.65 25.40
CA ARG A 452 -23.02 22.17 24.77
C ARG A 452 -22.74 23.39 23.89
N VAL A 453 -21.86 24.30 24.34
CA VAL A 453 -21.44 25.47 23.54
C VAL A 453 -20.67 25.02 22.30
N ALA A 454 -19.74 24.07 22.44
CA ALA A 454 -18.99 23.55 21.30
C ALA A 454 -19.90 22.94 20.22
N LEU A 455 -20.92 22.16 20.61
CA LEU A 455 -21.91 21.62 19.67
C LEU A 455 -22.77 22.70 19.02
N ARG A 456 -23.18 23.74 19.77
CA ARG A 456 -23.90 24.90 19.18
C ARG A 456 -23.02 25.67 18.18
N ASP A 457 -21.73 25.82 18.46
CA ASP A 457 -20.79 26.46 17.53
C ASP A 457 -20.64 25.64 16.24
N GLU A 458 -20.52 24.32 16.35
CA GLU A 458 -20.52 23.40 15.19
C GLU A 458 -21.82 23.55 14.38
N GLN A 459 -22.97 23.54 15.05
CA GLN A 459 -24.27 23.71 14.41
C GLN A 459 -24.38 25.04 13.66
N LEU A 460 -23.90 26.14 14.25
CA LEU A 460 -23.88 27.46 13.60
C LEU A 460 -22.99 27.46 12.35
N LEU A 461 -21.84 26.79 12.39
CA LEU A 461 -20.94 26.66 11.25
C LEU A 461 -21.59 25.85 10.12
N LEU A 462 -22.22 24.72 10.45
CA LEU A 462 -22.89 23.85 9.49
C LEU A 462 -24.15 24.50 8.90
N THR A 463 -24.91 25.24 9.70
CA THR A 463 -26.09 25.99 9.23
C THR A 463 -25.69 27.09 8.24
N ARG A 464 -24.54 27.76 8.45
CA ARG A 464 -24.03 28.73 7.46
C ARG A 464 -23.60 28.07 6.15
N ARG A 465 -23.21 26.79 6.17
CA ARG A 465 -22.87 26.02 4.97
C ARG A 465 -24.10 25.59 4.17
N LEU A 466 -25.30 25.52 4.78
CA LEU A 466 -26.52 25.17 4.05
C LEU A 466 -26.77 26.14 2.89
N GLY A 467 -27.08 25.59 1.72
CA GLY A 467 -27.37 26.37 0.52
C GLY A 467 -26.17 27.08 -0.11
N GLN A 468 -24.98 26.97 0.48
CA GLN A 468 -23.74 27.41 -0.15
C GLN A 468 -23.20 26.28 -1.04
N PRO A 469 -22.63 26.60 -2.22
CA PRO A 469 -21.93 25.59 -3.01
C PRO A 469 -20.77 25.00 -2.19
N ALA A 470 -20.51 23.70 -2.38
CA ALA A 470 -19.38 23.06 -1.76
C ALA A 470 -18.08 23.82 -2.09
N PRO A 471 -17.11 23.90 -1.16
CA PRO A 471 -15.83 24.53 -1.45
C PRO A 471 -15.22 23.91 -2.69
N LEU A 472 -14.68 24.74 -3.59
CA LEU A 472 -13.89 24.25 -4.72
C LEU A 472 -12.64 23.58 -4.17
N THR A 473 -12.67 22.27 -4.03
CA THR A 473 -11.50 21.45 -3.73
C THR A 473 -10.84 21.06 -5.04
N GLY A 474 -9.52 21.21 -5.09
CA GLY A 474 -8.72 20.69 -6.18
C GLY A 474 -8.82 19.16 -6.23
N PRO A 475 -8.59 18.55 -7.41
CA PRO A 475 -8.64 17.10 -7.57
C PRO A 475 -7.60 16.34 -6.72
N HIS A 476 -6.56 17.04 -6.25
CA HIS A 476 -5.46 16.46 -5.45
C HIS A 476 -5.55 16.77 -3.95
N ASP A 477 -6.52 17.58 -3.49
CA ASP A 477 -6.54 18.07 -2.10
C ASP A 477 -6.70 16.94 -1.06
N HIS A 478 -7.29 15.81 -1.44
CA HIS A 478 -7.41 14.64 -0.57
C HIS A 478 -6.15 13.77 -0.53
N LEU A 479 -5.19 13.97 -1.45
CA LEU A 479 -3.98 13.17 -1.53
C LEU A 479 -2.95 13.66 -0.50
N ARG A 480 -2.57 12.77 0.42
CA ARG A 480 -1.44 12.99 1.32
C ARG A 480 -0.12 12.69 0.61
N HIS A 481 -0.11 11.65 -0.22
CA HIS A 481 1.04 11.20 -0.99
C HIS A 481 0.66 11.01 -2.46
N ARG A 482 0.69 12.09 -3.24
CA ARG A 482 0.51 12.01 -4.69
C ARG A 482 1.70 11.28 -5.31
N ARG A 483 1.48 10.03 -5.75
CA ARG A 483 2.49 9.24 -6.46
C ARG A 483 2.75 9.81 -7.85
N LEU A 484 3.96 10.28 -8.06
CA LEU A 484 4.43 10.80 -9.34
C LEU A 484 5.58 9.93 -9.88
N PRO A 485 5.66 9.74 -11.20
CA PRO A 485 6.77 9.04 -11.80
C PRO A 485 8.07 9.83 -11.56
N LEU A 486 9.17 9.10 -11.49
CA LEU A 486 10.49 9.66 -11.35
C LEU A 486 10.79 10.62 -12.51
N PRO A 487 11.34 11.82 -12.23
CA PRO A 487 11.61 12.80 -13.26
C PRO A 487 12.63 12.27 -14.26
N ALA A 488 12.41 12.58 -15.55
CA ALA A 488 13.33 12.18 -16.61
C ALA A 488 14.73 12.79 -16.39
N GLU A 489 15.73 11.94 -16.17
CA GLU A 489 17.12 12.38 -16.02
C GLU A 489 17.78 12.72 -17.37
N ARG A 490 18.64 13.75 -17.39
CA ARG A 490 19.50 14.01 -18.56
C ARG A 490 20.42 12.81 -18.82
N LYS A 491 20.54 12.38 -20.09
CA LYS A 491 21.30 11.19 -20.52
C LYS A 491 22.73 11.11 -19.95
N GLY A 492 23.45 12.24 -19.87
CA GLY A 492 24.81 12.31 -19.34
C GLY A 492 24.91 11.99 -17.84
N ARG A 493 24.02 12.59 -17.02
CA ARG A 493 23.96 12.34 -15.58
C ARG A 493 23.59 10.89 -15.27
N ARG A 494 22.64 10.33 -16.04
CA ARG A 494 22.22 8.93 -15.93
C ARG A 494 23.38 7.95 -16.11
N ARG A 495 24.29 8.20 -17.07
CA ARG A 495 25.46 7.34 -17.31
C ARG A 495 26.47 7.41 -16.15
N VAL A 496 26.76 8.61 -15.66
CA VAL A 496 27.69 8.79 -14.52
C VAL A 496 27.14 8.10 -13.28
N LEU A 497 25.87 8.33 -12.94
CA LEU A 497 25.22 7.67 -11.82
C LEU A 497 25.18 6.14 -12.01
N ALA A 498 24.93 5.64 -13.22
CA ALA A 498 24.93 4.20 -13.49
C ALA A 498 26.32 3.57 -13.24
N VAL A 499 27.39 4.16 -13.78
CA VAL A 499 28.77 3.66 -13.59
C VAL A 499 29.17 3.74 -12.11
N TRP A 500 28.96 4.90 -11.47
CA TRP A 500 29.24 5.08 -10.05
C TRP A 500 28.47 4.07 -9.20
N SER A 501 27.19 3.87 -9.50
CA SER A 501 26.34 2.95 -8.76
C SER A 501 26.69 1.47 -8.94
N ALA A 502 27.33 1.11 -10.05
CA ALA A 502 27.81 -0.26 -10.28
C ALA A 502 29.05 -0.58 -9.43
N VAL A 503 29.84 0.43 -9.08
CA VAL A 503 31.16 0.26 -8.42
C VAL A 503 31.11 0.58 -6.92
N SER A 504 30.36 1.61 -6.53
CA SER A 504 30.50 2.21 -5.20
C SER A 504 30.18 1.27 -4.04
N THR A 505 29.18 0.40 -4.17
CA THR A 505 28.80 -0.55 -3.10
C THR A 505 29.91 -1.58 -2.86
N SER A 506 30.50 -2.12 -3.92
CA SER A 506 31.61 -3.07 -3.82
C SER A 506 32.85 -2.42 -3.20
N VAL A 507 33.14 -1.17 -3.58
CA VAL A 507 34.26 -0.42 -2.99
C VAL A 507 34.03 -0.13 -1.51
N VAL A 508 32.82 0.30 -1.11
CA VAL A 508 32.49 0.52 0.32
C VAL A 508 32.67 -0.77 1.12
N LEU A 509 32.16 -1.90 0.61
CA LEU A 509 32.32 -3.19 1.29
C LEU A 509 33.79 -3.62 1.38
N ALA A 510 34.57 -3.42 0.32
CA ALA A 510 36.01 -3.72 0.34
C ALA A 510 36.77 -2.88 1.37
N VAL A 511 36.45 -1.59 1.48
CA VAL A 511 37.01 -0.70 2.51
C VAL A 511 36.63 -1.18 3.91
N LEU A 512 35.35 -1.53 4.14
CA LEU A 512 34.90 -2.05 5.43
C LEU A 512 35.60 -3.38 5.80
N ILE A 513 35.76 -4.29 4.84
CA ILE A 513 36.49 -5.54 5.04
C ILE A 513 37.95 -5.26 5.41
N ALA A 514 38.62 -4.34 4.70
CA ALA A 514 40.00 -3.97 5.00
C ALA A 514 40.16 -3.42 6.43
N VAL A 515 39.24 -2.57 6.88
CA VAL A 515 39.20 -2.03 8.25
C VAL A 515 39.00 -3.13 9.29
N VAL A 516 38.16 -4.13 9.00
CA VAL A 516 37.92 -5.26 9.92
C VAL A 516 39.14 -6.20 9.99
N LEU A 517 39.83 -6.41 8.87
CA LEU A 517 40.99 -7.30 8.79
C LEU A 517 42.27 -6.70 9.37
N ASP A 518 42.41 -5.37 9.37
CA ASP A 518 43.50 -4.63 10.03
C ASP A 518 42.93 -3.63 11.04
N PRO A 519 42.78 -4.01 12.32
CA PRO A 519 42.20 -3.16 13.35
C PRO A 519 43.17 -2.10 13.90
N SER A 520 44.27 -1.80 13.20
CA SER A 520 45.16 -0.71 13.61
C SER A 520 44.44 0.65 13.57
N TRP A 521 44.77 1.54 14.51
CA TRP A 521 44.14 2.86 14.63
C TRP A 521 44.20 3.68 13.33
N ASN A 522 45.30 3.56 12.58
CA ASN A 522 45.49 4.24 11.30
C ASN A 522 44.63 3.65 10.16
N ALA A 523 44.42 2.33 10.15
CA ALA A 523 43.53 1.69 9.20
C ALA A 523 42.05 2.05 9.48
N GLY A 524 41.68 2.17 10.76
CA GLY A 524 40.35 2.62 11.17
C GLY A 524 40.00 4.05 10.74
N SER A 525 40.92 5.01 10.90
CA SER A 525 40.69 6.40 10.47
C SER A 525 40.64 6.54 8.95
N LEU A 526 41.58 5.94 8.22
CA LEU A 526 41.62 5.95 6.75
C LEU A 526 40.36 5.31 6.14
N GLY A 527 39.84 4.25 6.77
CA GLY A 527 38.60 3.61 6.34
C GLY A 527 37.37 4.51 6.47
N ILE A 528 37.23 5.21 7.61
CA ILE A 528 36.12 6.15 7.84
C ILE A 528 36.20 7.32 6.85
N GLU A 529 37.39 7.90 6.66
CA GLU A 529 37.61 8.98 5.69
C GLU A 529 37.25 8.54 4.26
N ALA A 530 37.70 7.35 3.85
CA ALA A 530 37.37 6.79 2.54
C ALA A 530 35.85 6.61 2.38
N VAL A 531 35.17 6.10 3.40
CA VAL A 531 33.70 5.96 3.39
C VAL A 531 33.02 7.34 3.26
N ILE A 532 33.44 8.34 4.04
CA ILE A 532 32.91 9.71 3.96
C ILE A 532 33.11 10.29 2.56
N VAL A 533 34.29 10.12 1.96
CA VAL A 533 34.58 10.59 0.59
C VAL A 533 33.68 9.89 -0.43
N LEU A 534 33.49 8.58 -0.32
CA LEU A 534 32.59 7.83 -1.21
C LEU A 534 31.14 8.34 -1.10
N PHE A 535 30.64 8.61 0.12
CA PHE A 535 29.32 9.21 0.30
C PHE A 535 29.25 10.67 -0.17
N ALA A 536 30.33 11.44 -0.07
CA ALA A 536 30.40 12.80 -0.59
C ALA A 536 30.29 12.84 -2.11
N ILE A 537 30.95 11.90 -2.82
CA ILE A 537 30.86 11.75 -4.27
C ILE A 537 29.41 11.42 -4.68
N GLU A 538 28.75 10.49 -3.97
CA GLU A 538 27.33 10.18 -4.19
C GLU A 538 26.44 11.42 -3.97
N ALA A 539 26.66 12.14 -2.86
CA ALA A 539 25.88 13.33 -2.52
C ALA A 539 26.08 14.44 -3.56
N MET A 540 27.28 14.63 -4.08
CA MET A 540 27.57 15.57 -5.15
C MET A 540 26.86 15.17 -6.45
N ALA A 541 26.95 13.90 -6.85
CA ALA A 541 26.28 13.39 -8.05
C ALA A 541 24.75 13.55 -7.98
N ARG A 542 24.18 13.49 -6.77
CA ARG A 542 22.74 13.64 -6.49
C ARG A 542 22.30 15.07 -6.15
N LYS A 543 23.20 16.06 -6.17
CA LYS A 543 22.93 17.46 -5.73
C LYS A 543 22.44 17.58 -4.28
N GLN A 544 22.90 16.70 -3.41
CA GLN A 544 22.60 16.67 -1.98
C GLN A 544 23.83 16.98 -1.11
N LEU A 545 24.92 17.50 -1.67
CA LEU A 545 26.20 17.72 -0.96
C LEU A 545 26.03 18.57 0.31
N VAL A 546 25.20 19.62 0.26
CA VAL A 546 24.92 20.47 1.44
C VAL A 546 24.25 19.66 2.55
N ARG A 547 23.24 18.87 2.21
CA ARG A 547 22.54 18.00 3.19
C ARG A 547 23.49 16.96 3.77
N PHE A 548 24.34 16.36 2.94
CA PHE A 548 25.36 15.42 3.38
C PHE A 548 26.37 16.07 4.34
N ALA A 549 26.87 17.27 4.01
CA ALA A 549 27.80 17.99 4.87
C ALA A 549 27.19 18.32 6.24
N VAL A 550 25.92 18.75 6.28
CA VAL A 550 25.19 18.98 7.53
C VAL A 550 25.04 17.70 8.35
N LEU A 551 24.70 16.57 7.71
CA LEU A 551 24.59 15.27 8.36
C LEU A 551 25.93 14.80 8.96
N VAL A 552 27.01 14.90 8.20
CA VAL A 552 28.36 14.55 8.68
C VAL A 552 28.77 15.45 9.85
N ALA A 553 28.59 16.77 9.74
CA ALA A 553 28.91 17.71 10.81
C ALA A 553 28.10 17.40 12.09
N THR A 554 26.81 17.11 11.92
CA THR A 554 25.91 16.73 13.01
C THR A 554 26.38 15.44 13.68
N PHE A 555 26.71 14.41 12.90
CA PHE A 555 27.21 13.15 13.42
C PHE A 555 28.55 13.30 14.16
N LEU A 556 29.45 14.13 13.65
CA LEU A 556 30.73 14.43 14.31
C LEU A 556 30.53 15.16 15.63
N VAL A 557 29.63 16.15 15.70
CA VAL A 557 29.28 16.86 16.94
C VAL A 557 28.65 15.93 17.97
N PHE A 558 27.61 15.17 17.60
CA PHE A 558 26.96 14.26 18.56
C PHE A 558 27.88 13.10 18.95
N GLY A 559 28.67 12.57 18.01
CA GLY A 559 29.64 11.51 18.28
C GLY A 559 30.74 11.98 19.23
N SER A 560 31.27 13.19 19.05
CA SER A 560 32.26 13.77 19.96
C SER A 560 31.68 14.04 21.35
N VAL A 561 30.46 14.57 21.44
CA VAL A 561 29.76 14.73 22.73
C VAL A 561 29.55 13.38 23.42
N ALA A 562 29.09 12.36 22.70
CA ALA A 562 28.89 11.03 23.25
C ALA A 562 30.21 10.39 23.71
N LEU A 563 31.30 10.57 22.95
CA LEU A 563 32.62 10.07 23.33
C LEU A 563 33.13 10.76 24.59
N VAL A 564 33.00 12.10 24.68
CA VAL A 564 33.38 12.88 25.87
C VAL A 564 32.54 12.46 27.07
N VAL A 565 31.22 12.40 26.94
CA VAL A 565 30.32 11.95 28.03
C VAL A 565 30.68 10.53 28.47
N THR A 566 30.97 9.62 27.54
CA THR A 566 31.34 8.24 27.87
C THR A 566 32.70 8.17 28.54
N ALA A 567 33.69 8.93 28.07
CA ALA A 567 35.02 9.01 28.67
C ALA A 567 34.96 9.60 30.08
N GLU A 568 34.17 10.66 30.29
CA GLU A 568 33.92 11.26 31.61
C GLU A 568 33.11 10.33 32.52
N LEU A 569 32.17 9.54 31.99
CA LEU A 569 31.43 8.53 32.76
C LEU A 569 32.36 7.39 33.23
N ILE A 570 33.34 7.02 32.41
CA ILE A 570 34.34 5.99 32.75
C ILE A 570 35.39 6.53 33.73
N ASN A 571 35.82 7.79 33.57
CA ASN A 571 36.90 8.39 34.36
C ASN A 571 36.40 9.02 35.69
N ASP A 572 35.25 9.69 35.68
CA ASP A 572 34.71 10.37 36.87
C ASP A 572 33.17 10.51 36.82
N TRP A 573 32.48 9.37 36.92
CA TRP A 573 31.00 9.28 36.88
C TRP A 573 30.27 10.25 37.82
N ARG A 574 30.94 10.71 38.89
CA ARG A 574 30.42 11.65 39.87
C ARG A 574 30.18 13.03 39.26
N LEU A 575 31.03 13.48 38.34
CA LEU A 575 30.89 14.77 37.66
C LEU A 575 29.64 14.79 36.77
N VAL A 576 29.41 13.70 36.03
CA VAL A 576 28.23 13.54 35.15
C VAL A 576 26.95 13.56 35.98
N VAL A 577 26.92 12.82 37.09
CA VAL A 577 25.77 12.81 38.02
C VAL A 577 25.56 14.19 38.65
N ALA A 578 26.63 14.89 39.06
CA ALA A 578 26.52 16.23 39.64
C ALA A 578 25.97 17.26 38.65
N VAL A 579 26.38 17.23 37.38
CA VAL A 579 25.85 18.12 36.33
C VAL A 579 24.37 17.84 36.06
N VAL A 580 23.97 16.57 35.96
CA VAL A 580 22.57 16.17 35.76
C VAL A 580 21.70 16.61 36.93
N LEU A 581 22.15 16.36 38.17
CA LEU A 581 21.46 16.82 39.38
C LEU A 581 21.39 18.35 39.46
N GLY A 582 22.44 19.06 39.03
CA GLY A 582 22.47 20.51 38.95
C GLY A 582 21.43 21.08 37.98
N PHE A 583 21.30 20.49 36.78
CA PHE A 583 20.25 20.86 35.83
C PHE A 583 18.85 20.54 36.37
N ALA A 584 18.66 19.38 37.01
CA ALA A 584 17.39 19.01 37.62
C ALA A 584 17.01 19.99 38.75
N ALA A 585 17.96 20.36 39.60
CA ALA A 585 17.77 21.34 40.66
C ALA A 585 17.44 22.73 40.11
N ALA A 586 18.14 23.19 39.06
CA ALA A 586 17.84 24.46 38.40
C ALA A 586 16.46 24.46 37.72
N ALA A 587 16.06 23.36 37.10
CA ALA A 587 14.74 23.21 36.50
C ALA A 587 13.63 23.21 37.55
N LEU A 588 13.82 22.49 38.66
CA LEU A 588 12.89 22.51 39.80
C LEU A 588 12.80 23.90 40.42
N LEU A 589 13.93 24.59 40.60
CA LEU A 589 13.96 25.96 41.10
C LEU A 589 13.19 26.89 40.16
N PHE A 590 13.40 26.78 38.85
CA PHE A 590 12.67 27.56 37.85
C PHE A 590 11.16 27.29 37.90
N LEU A 591 10.75 26.01 38.01
CA LEU A 591 9.34 25.64 38.15
C LEU A 591 8.72 26.19 39.43
N ASN A 592 9.40 26.05 40.57
CA ASN A 592 8.96 26.55 41.86
C ASN A 592 8.87 28.09 41.88
N VAL A 593 9.86 28.79 41.32
CA VAL A 593 9.83 30.26 41.20
C VAL A 593 8.70 30.71 40.28
N ARG A 594 8.45 29.98 39.18
CA ARG A 594 7.33 30.28 38.27
C ARG A 594 5.97 30.07 38.94
N GLU A 595 5.86 29.06 39.81
CA GLU A 595 4.66 28.80 40.61
C GLU A 595 4.46 29.90 41.66
N LEU A 596 5.52 30.29 42.37
CA LEU A 596 5.50 31.37 43.37
C LEU A 596 5.22 32.76 42.78
N LEU A 597 5.47 32.98 41.49
CA LEU A 597 5.16 34.23 40.77
C LEU A 597 3.75 34.23 40.14
N ARG A 598 3.03 33.11 40.22
CA ARG A 598 1.64 32.98 39.76
C ARG A 598 0.62 33.10 40.89
N ASP A 599 1.05 32.87 42.13
CA ASP A 599 0.35 33.30 43.35
C ASP A 599 0.72 34.75 43.70
#